data_AF-A0A9W9I7Q1-F1
#
_entry.id   AF-A0A9W9I7Q1-F1
#
_cell.length_a   1.000
_cell.length_b   1.000
_cell.length_c   1.000
_cell.angle_alpha   90.00
_cell.angle_beta   90.00
_cell.angle_gamma   90.00
#
_symmetry.space_group_name_H-M   'P 1'
#
loop_
_entity.id
_entity.type
_entity.pdbx_description
1 polymer ?
#
loop_
_entity_poly.entity_id
_entity_poly.type
_entity_poly.pdbx_seq_one_letter_code
_entity_poly.pdbx_strand_id
1 'polypeptide(L)' 'MVQFSEETKERVSKVIDISRVAIHYGYLPLIVYLGYSYSEPKPSLFRLFSPLA' A
#
# COMPACT_ATOMS: atom_id res chain seq x y z
N MET A 1 27.04 -20.00 10.33
CA MET A 1 26.46 -19.09 9.32
C MET A 1 25.23 -19.76 8.75
N VAL A 2 24.05 -19.17 8.91
CA VAL A 2 22.83 -19.69 8.26
C VAL A 2 22.96 -19.38 6.77
N GLN A 3 23.42 -20.36 6.00
CA GLN A 3 23.58 -20.24 4.56
C GLN A 3 22.23 -20.60 3.94
N PHE A 4 21.39 -19.59 3.70
CA PHE A 4 20.16 -19.80 2.95
C PHE A 4 20.50 -20.35 1.57
N SER A 5 19.78 -21.40 1.14
CA SER A 5 19.84 -21.91 -0.23
C SER A 5 19.65 -20.76 -1.21
N GLU A 6 20.40 -20.76 -2.33
CA GLU A 6 20.28 -19.73 -3.37
C GLU A 6 18.83 -19.58 -3.86
N GLU A 7 18.08 -20.68 -3.88
CA GLU A 7 16.64 -20.68 -4.17
C GLU A 7 15.82 -19.84 -3.17
N THR A 8 16.13 -19.93 -1.87
CA THR A 8 15.44 -19.14 -0.84
C THR A 8 15.78 -17.66 -0.98
N LYS A 9 17.03 -17.32 -1.30
CA LYS A 9 17.42 -15.92 -1.55
C LYS A 9 16.69 -15.34 -2.76
N GLU A 10 16.63 -16.09 -3.86
CA GLU A 10 15.93 -15.66 -5.07
C GLU A 10 14.44 -15.43 -4.80
N ARG A 11 13.79 -16.36 -4.08
CA ARG A 11 12.38 -16.21 -3.68
C ARG A 11 12.16 -14.98 -2.80
N VAL A 12 13.03 -14.74 -1.81
CA VAL A 12 12.94 -13.57 -0.93
C VAL A 12 13.13 -12.28 -1.73
N SER A 13 14.11 -12.22 -2.63
CA SER A 13 14.32 -11.07 -3.50
C SER A 13 13.07 -10.77 -4.33
N LYS A 14 12.49 -11.80 -4.96
CA LYS A 14 11.27 -11.66 -5.77
C LYS A 14 10.08 -11.13 -4.95
N VAL A 15 9.91 -11.62 -3.72
CA VAL A 15 8.86 -11.13 -2.81
C VAL A 15 9.10 -9.66 -2.44
N ILE A 16 10.35 -9.27 -2.17
CA ILE A 16 10.70 -7.88 -1.86
C ILE A 16 10.40 -6.96 -3.05
N ASP A 17 10.72 -7.38 -4.26
CA ASP A 17 10.48 -6.59 -5.48
C ASP A 17 8.98 -6.36 -5.71
N ILE A 18 8.16 -7.41 -5.54
CA ILE A 18 6.70 -7.30 -5.62
C ILE A 18 6.17 -6.42 -4.48
N SER A 19 6.69 -6.60 -3.26
CA SER A 19 6.27 -5.83 -2.08
C SER A 19 6.55 -4.33 -2.26
N ARG A 20 7.67 -3.96 -2.89
CA ARG A 20 8.01 -2.57 -3.20
C ARG A 20 6.94 -1.93 -4.08
N VAL A 21 6.53 -2.61 -5.15
CA VAL A 21 5.49 -2.15 -6.06
C VAL A 21 4.13 -2.07 -5.35
N ALA A 22 3.78 -3.11 -4.59
CA ALA A 22 2.52 -3.18 -3.85
C ALA A 22 2.38 -2.05 -2.82
N ILE A 23 3.45 -1.77 -2.06
CA ILE A 23 3.45 -0.66 -1.09
C ILE A 23 3.40 0.68 -1.82
N HIS A 24 4.20 0.87 -2.87
CA HIS A 24 4.26 2.15 -3.57
C HIS A 24 2.91 2.57 -4.14
N TYR A 25 2.21 1.64 -4.81
CA TYR A 25 0.90 1.92 -5.39
C TYR A 25 -0.26 1.72 -4.42
N GLY A 26 -0.11 0.87 -3.40
CA GLY A 26 -1.16 0.57 -2.43
C GLY A 26 -1.25 1.54 -1.26
N TYR A 27 -0.15 2.23 -0.91
CA TYR A 27 -0.09 3.12 0.25
C TYR A 27 -1.14 4.23 0.21
N LEU A 28 -1.24 4.95 -0.91
CA LEU A 28 -2.15 6.08 -1.03
C LEU A 28 -3.64 5.65 -1.04
N PRO A 29 -4.05 4.64 -1.84
CA PRO A 29 -5.41 4.07 -1.74
C PRO A 29 -5.77 3.58 -0.34
N LEU A 30 -4.83 2.94 0.37
CA LEU A 30 -5.06 2.42 1.72
C LEU A 30 -5.39 3.55 2.70
N ILE A 31 -4.60 4.64 2.68
CA ILE A 31 -4.83 5.78 3.57
C ILE A 31 -6.15 6.48 3.25
N VAL A 32 -6.46 6.68 1.96
CA VAL A 32 -7.74 7.27 1.54
C VAL A 32 -8.91 6.40 2.00
N TYR A 33 -8.81 5.08 1.87
CA TYR A 33 -9.83 4.14 2.31
C TYR A 33 -10.04 4.19 3.83
N LEU A 34 -8.96 4.20 4.61
CA LEU A 34 -9.03 4.31 6.07
C LEU A 34 -9.67 5.64 6.47
N GLY A 35 -9.20 6.77 5.92
CA GLY A 35 -9.76 8.10 6.18
C GLY A 35 -11.26 8.17 5.85
N TYR A 36 -11.67 7.64 4.70
CA TYR A 36 -13.08 7.55 4.31
C TYR A 36 -13.91 6.69 5.27
N SER A 37 -13.37 5.55 5.70
CA SER A 37 -14.11 4.56 6.51
C SER A 37 -14.39 5.05 7.93
N TYR A 38 -13.47 5.83 8.51
CA TYR A 38 -13.59 6.36 9.88
C TYR A 38 -14.16 7.78 9.96
N SER A 39 -14.48 8.42 8.82
CA SER A 39 -15.06 9.76 8.81
C SER A 39 -16.57 9.73 9.03
N GLU A 40 -17.06 10.49 10.01
CA GLU A 40 -18.49 10.76 10.21
C GLU A 40 -18.75 12.26 10.14
N PRO A 41 -19.58 12.75 9.19
CA PRO A 41 -20.23 12.00 8.11
C PRO A 41 -19.25 11.55 7.01
N LYS A 42 -19.56 10.46 6.32
CA LYS A 42 -18.72 9.96 5.21
C LYS A 42 -18.64 10.99 4.08
N PRO A 43 -17.44 11.47 3.70
CA PRO A 43 -17.30 12.50 2.67
C PRO A 43 -17.67 11.94 1.29
N SER A 44 -18.13 12.79 0.37
CA SER A 44 -18.28 12.38 -1.03
C SER A 44 -16.90 12.25 -1.69
N LEU A 45 -16.75 11.35 -2.67
CA LEU A 45 -15.47 11.15 -3.37
C LEU A 45 -14.94 12.45 -4.00
N PHE A 46 -15.83 13.34 -4.45
CA PHE A 46 -15.45 14.65 -4.95
C PHE A 46 -14.77 15.52 -3.89
N ARG A 47 -15.20 15.47 -2.63
CA ARG A 47 -14.58 16.24 -1.53
C ARG A 47 -13.23 15.70 -1.09
N LEU A 48 -12.91 14.43 -1.36
CA LEU A 48 -11.61 13.85 -1.04
C LEU A 48 -10.48 14.36 -1.95
N PHE A 49 -10.80 14.72 -3.20
CA PHE A 49 -9.80 15.12 -4.20
C PHE A 49 -9.93 16.59 -4.62
N SER A 50 -11.00 17.27 -4.22
CA SER A 50 -11.20 18.69 -4.51
C SER A 50 -10.45 19.57 -3.51
N PRO A 51 -9.54 20.45 -3.96
CA PRO A 51 -8.92 21.45 -3.08
C PRO A 51 -9.88 22.58 -2.68
N LEU A 52 -11.13 22.56 -3.18
CA LEU A 52 -12.17 23.55 -2.93
C LEU A 52 -13.24 23.06 -1.93
N ALA A 53 -13.02 21.90 -1.29
CA ALA A 53 -13.99 21.17 -0.45
C ALA A 53 -14.05 21.64 1.01
#